data_AF-A0A4V4HSV2-F1
#
_entry.id   AF-A0A4V4HSV2-F1
#
_cell.length_a   1.000
_cell.length_b   1.000
_cell.length_c   1.000
_cell.angle_alpha   90.00
_cell.angle_beta   90.00
_cell.angle_gamma   90.00
#
_symmetry.space_group_name_H-M   'P 1'
#
loop_
_entity.id
_entity.type
_entity.pdbx_description
1 polymer ?
#
loop_
_entity_poly.entity_id
_entity_poly.type
_entity_poly.pdbx_seq_one_letter_code
_entity_poly.pdbx_strand_id
1 'polypeptide(L)'
;MRPIRLWMVVVAACAVVGAMIGSYYWLSEPIPGRVAVTVEGQLSETDQVGAEEAARELELARLRAEARRNALATGAGIAAMCALVLTLRRQQHVEYQQASHEREAERAHEQRERSAEAAQDDALQRRITDGRIRAVDQLGSDNPTVRIGGLHNLERIGQQHPELRQIILDEICSYLRLPYKPLNLPVRDQLPPRQFEPIGPPKAEDEDTEPEHEVRLIAQEILVRHLNPEIEGQFWEHQRLNLKNAHLQTTDFSRCNLRKVDFTGVVFDGDAVFDHSFLSGMSVFENAIFKGHAAFTSATFSDASTFEGVLFQATATFIDADFGRFDVFMENDNSDQHGESFEVVSFKGASFGGDVDFMKANFFGGADFRGTRFSNDTRFLAATFHGDVDFVEAMFSSRATFIGTTFAGSFALFGGVVFAGTVDLRTVTFNGEVDFQAVCFRGEVEIVRNSNETEPLPSVFTIDR
;
A
#
# COMPACT_ATOMS: atom_id res chain seq x y z
N MET A 1 47.66 -24.17 -12.93
CA MET A 1 48.62 -25.08 -13.61
C MET A 1 49.85 -24.33 -14.12
N ARG A 2 50.82 -24.00 -13.25
CA ARG A 2 52.13 -23.41 -13.62
C ARG A 2 53.36 -23.82 -12.76
N PRO A 3 53.33 -24.78 -11.80
CA PRO A 3 54.56 -25.14 -11.05
C PRO A 3 55.49 -26.12 -11.79
N ILE A 4 54.97 -26.92 -12.73
CA ILE A 4 55.73 -27.99 -13.39
C ILE A 4 56.83 -27.45 -14.33
N ARG A 5 56.60 -26.28 -14.97
CA ARG A 5 57.59 -25.67 -15.87
C ARG A 5 58.77 -25.03 -15.15
N LEU A 6 58.60 -24.59 -13.89
CA LEU A 6 59.68 -23.99 -13.11
C LEU A 6 60.69 -25.04 -12.67
N TRP A 7 60.22 -26.22 -12.27
CA TRP A 7 61.06 -27.33 -11.85
C TRP A 7 61.92 -27.86 -13.01
N MET A 8 61.36 -27.97 -14.21
CA MET A 8 62.11 -28.35 -15.42
C MET A 8 63.22 -27.37 -15.79
N VAL A 9 63.01 -26.06 -15.62
CA VAL A 9 64.03 -25.04 -15.91
C VAL A 9 65.16 -25.07 -14.87
N VAL A 10 64.84 -25.29 -13.59
CA VAL A 10 65.86 -25.44 -12.53
C VAL A 10 66.67 -26.71 -12.72
N VAL A 11 66.04 -27.84 -13.06
CA VAL A 11 66.73 -29.10 -13.34
C VAL A 11 67.64 -28.98 -14.56
N ALA A 12 67.19 -28.32 -15.63
CA ALA A 12 68.02 -28.06 -16.80
C ALA A 12 69.23 -27.16 -16.48
N ALA A 13 69.04 -26.12 -15.67
CA ALA A 13 70.13 -25.24 -15.23
C ALA A 13 71.15 -26.01 -14.35
N CYS A 14 70.69 -26.83 -13.41
CA CYS A 14 71.56 -27.67 -12.58
C CYS A 14 72.34 -28.71 -13.42
N ALA A 15 71.71 -29.29 -14.45
CA ALA A 15 72.38 -30.22 -15.36
C ALA A 15 73.51 -29.55 -16.17
N VAL A 16 73.29 -28.31 -16.63
CA VAL A 16 74.31 -27.53 -17.35
C VAL A 16 75.47 -27.14 -16.43
N VAL A 17 75.18 -26.72 -15.19
CA VAL A 17 76.22 -26.41 -14.20
C VAL A 17 77.01 -27.66 -13.81
N GLY A 18 76.33 -28.80 -13.61
CA GLY A 18 76.97 -30.08 -13.34
C GLY A 18 77.87 -30.56 -14.47
N ALA A 19 77.45 -30.40 -15.72
CA ALA A 19 78.27 -30.70 -16.90
C ALA A 19 79.52 -29.80 -16.98
N MET A 20 79.39 -28.51 -16.64
CA MET A 20 80.54 -27.61 -16.59
C MET A 20 81.54 -27.97 -15.48
N ILE A 21 81.06 -28.33 -14.28
CA ILE A 21 81.92 -28.76 -13.17
C ILE A 21 82.61 -30.09 -13.49
N GLY A 22 81.89 -31.06 -14.03
CA GLY A 22 82.47 -32.36 -14.43
C GLY A 22 83.54 -32.22 -15.50
N SER A 23 83.32 -31.34 -16.49
CA SER A 23 84.32 -31.05 -17.52
C SER A 23 85.55 -30.31 -16.95
N TYR A 24 85.36 -29.45 -15.94
CA TYR A 24 86.47 -28.79 -15.25
C TYR A 24 87.35 -29.79 -14.47
N TYR A 25 86.74 -30.73 -13.73
CA TYR A 25 87.49 -31.74 -12.97
C TYR A 25 88.24 -32.74 -13.85
N TRP A 26 87.62 -33.22 -14.94
CA TRP A 26 88.27 -34.12 -15.89
C TRP A 26 89.52 -33.50 -16.56
N LEU A 27 89.57 -32.17 -16.69
CA LEU A 27 90.72 -31.46 -17.24
C LEU A 27 91.84 -31.15 -16.22
N SER A 28 91.67 -31.50 -14.93
CA SER A 28 92.54 -31.03 -13.85
C SER A 28 93.48 -32.07 -13.21
N GLU A 29 93.51 -33.33 -13.68
CA GLU A 29 94.39 -34.37 -13.11
C GLU A 29 95.88 -34.24 -13.55
N PRO A 30 96.86 -34.32 -12.63
CA PRO A 30 98.30 -34.25 -12.93
C PRO A 30 98.95 -35.61 -13.29
N ILE A 31 99.95 -35.60 -14.18
CA ILE A 31 100.69 -36.78 -14.71
C ILE A 31 101.56 -37.45 -13.60
N PRO A 32 101.53 -38.80 -13.41
CA PRO A 32 102.38 -39.47 -12.44
C PRO A 32 103.86 -39.58 -12.90
N GLY A 33 104.76 -38.93 -12.15
CA GLY A 33 106.21 -38.96 -12.39
C GLY A 33 106.88 -40.28 -11.95
N ARG A 34 107.71 -40.87 -12.83
CA ARG A 34 108.52 -42.06 -12.52
C ARG A 34 109.80 -41.70 -11.75
N VAL A 35 110.10 -42.57 -10.79
CA VAL A 35 111.26 -42.64 -9.88
C VAL A 35 112.59 -42.63 -10.65
N ALA A 36 113.46 -41.67 -10.33
CA ALA A 36 114.85 -41.67 -10.77
C ALA A 36 115.65 -42.69 -9.94
N VAL A 37 116.00 -43.82 -10.55
CA VAL A 37 117.01 -44.75 -10.04
C VAL A 37 118.36 -44.30 -10.61
N THR A 38 119.29 -43.91 -9.74
CA THR A 38 120.70 -43.74 -10.10
C THR A 38 121.33 -45.11 -10.29
N VAL A 39 121.59 -45.52 -11.53
CA VAL A 39 122.55 -46.58 -11.88
C VAL A 39 123.62 -45.92 -12.74
N GLU A 40 124.85 -45.91 -12.24
CA GLU A 40 126.04 -45.63 -13.04
C GLU A 40 126.15 -46.64 -14.19
N GLY A 41 126.48 -46.13 -15.38
CA GLY A 41 127.24 -46.92 -16.37
C GLY A 41 126.47 -47.47 -17.57
N GLN A 42 126.61 -46.72 -18.67
CA GLN A 42 126.83 -47.16 -20.06
C GLN A 42 125.66 -47.41 -21.04
N LEU A 43 125.60 -46.47 -22.01
CA LEU A 43 125.54 -46.60 -23.49
C LEU A 43 124.19 -46.72 -24.25
N SER A 44 123.91 -45.65 -25.03
CA SER A 44 123.56 -45.61 -26.48
C SER A 44 122.10 -45.31 -26.96
N GLU A 45 122.01 -44.21 -27.75
CA GLU A 45 121.12 -43.77 -28.87
C GLU A 45 119.60 -44.04 -28.92
N THR A 46 118.80 -42.96 -29.11
CA THR A 46 117.71 -42.79 -30.12
C THR A 46 116.96 -41.46 -29.92
N ASP A 47 116.77 -40.64 -30.98
CA ASP A 47 116.06 -39.34 -30.91
C ASP A 47 115.31 -39.06 -32.23
N GLN A 48 114.01 -39.44 -32.30
CA GLN A 48 113.10 -39.04 -33.41
C GLN A 48 111.59 -39.07 -33.07
N VAL A 49 111.18 -39.25 -31.81
CA VAL A 49 109.75 -39.37 -31.42
C VAL A 49 109.13 -38.04 -30.90
N GLY A 50 109.94 -37.05 -30.50
CA GLY A 50 109.44 -35.89 -29.74
C GLY A 50 108.72 -34.77 -30.53
N ALA A 51 108.83 -34.73 -31.87
CA ALA A 51 108.34 -33.57 -32.64
C ALA A 51 106.84 -33.62 -32.98
N GLU A 52 106.25 -34.81 -33.08
CA GLU A 52 104.83 -34.99 -33.47
C GLU A 52 103.88 -34.78 -32.27
N GLU A 53 104.39 -34.94 -31.05
CA GLU A 53 103.62 -34.86 -29.81
C GLU A 53 103.38 -33.40 -29.38
N ALA A 54 104.35 -32.51 -29.59
CA ALA A 54 104.26 -31.09 -29.24
C ALA A 54 103.26 -30.28 -30.10
N ALA A 55 103.06 -30.65 -31.37
CA ALA A 55 102.11 -29.96 -32.25
C ALA A 55 100.65 -30.24 -31.85
N ARG A 56 100.35 -31.47 -31.42
CA ARG A 56 99.02 -31.85 -30.94
C ARG A 56 98.66 -31.14 -29.63
N GLU A 57 99.62 -30.92 -28.73
CA GLU A 57 99.36 -30.21 -27.47
C GLU A 57 98.98 -28.73 -27.66
N LEU A 58 99.61 -28.05 -28.62
CA LEU A 58 99.34 -26.63 -28.86
C LEU A 58 97.95 -26.40 -29.47
N GLU A 59 97.52 -27.27 -30.38
CA GLU A 59 96.19 -27.21 -31.00
C GLU A 59 95.08 -27.50 -29.98
N LEU A 60 95.33 -28.47 -29.09
CA LEU A 60 94.44 -28.80 -27.97
C LEU A 60 94.33 -27.64 -26.96
N ALA A 61 95.41 -26.89 -26.73
CA ALA A 61 95.41 -25.71 -25.88
C ALA A 61 94.61 -24.54 -26.48
N ARG A 62 94.70 -24.30 -27.79
CA ARG A 62 93.93 -23.25 -28.47
C ARG A 62 92.43 -23.55 -28.48
N LEU A 63 92.04 -24.78 -28.80
CA LEU A 63 90.64 -25.21 -28.77
C LEU A 63 90.03 -25.07 -27.35
N ARG A 64 90.80 -25.38 -26.30
CA ARG A 64 90.38 -25.15 -24.89
C ARG A 64 90.22 -23.67 -24.52
N ALA A 65 90.95 -22.76 -25.16
CA ALA A 65 90.85 -21.32 -24.90
C ALA A 65 89.62 -20.70 -25.60
N GLU A 66 89.39 -21.04 -26.86
CA GLU A 66 88.20 -20.59 -27.60
C GLU A 66 86.90 -21.16 -27.02
N ALA A 67 86.92 -22.43 -26.59
CA ALA A 67 85.79 -23.04 -25.89
C ALA A 67 85.44 -22.31 -24.59
N ARG A 68 86.43 -21.90 -23.78
CA ARG A 68 86.21 -21.11 -22.56
C ARG A 68 85.60 -19.74 -22.85
N ARG A 69 86.07 -19.06 -23.89
CA ARG A 69 85.58 -17.71 -24.26
C ARG A 69 84.14 -17.76 -24.76
N ASN A 70 83.81 -18.73 -25.61
CA ASN A 70 82.47 -18.91 -26.14
C ASN A 70 81.48 -19.38 -25.05
N ALA A 71 81.92 -20.24 -24.12
CA ALA A 71 81.10 -20.65 -22.97
C ALA A 71 80.73 -19.47 -22.06
N LEU A 72 81.70 -18.59 -21.75
CA LEU A 72 81.46 -17.40 -20.92
C LEU A 72 80.55 -16.37 -21.60
N ALA A 73 80.74 -16.11 -22.90
CA ALA A 73 79.90 -15.18 -23.65
C ALA A 73 78.45 -15.66 -23.74
N THR A 74 78.26 -16.97 -23.97
CA THR A 74 76.93 -17.59 -24.00
C THR A 74 76.27 -17.55 -22.62
N GLY A 75 77.03 -17.82 -21.54
CA GLY A 75 76.56 -17.72 -20.17
C GLY A 75 76.10 -16.30 -19.78
N ALA A 76 76.85 -15.27 -20.19
CA ALA A 76 76.51 -13.87 -19.94
C ALA A 76 75.23 -13.44 -20.68
N GLY A 77 75.05 -13.85 -21.95
CA GLY A 77 73.84 -13.56 -22.73
C GLY A 77 72.59 -14.20 -22.14
N ILE A 78 72.70 -15.44 -21.66
CA ILE A 78 71.60 -16.15 -20.98
C ILE A 78 71.25 -15.44 -19.67
N ALA A 79 72.25 -15.03 -18.87
CA ALA A 79 72.03 -14.30 -17.62
C ALA A 79 71.32 -12.95 -17.86
N ALA A 80 71.72 -12.20 -18.89
CA ALA A 80 71.08 -10.92 -19.25
C ALA A 80 69.63 -11.11 -19.72
N MET A 81 69.35 -12.13 -20.55
CA MET A 81 67.98 -12.47 -20.94
C MET A 81 67.13 -12.90 -19.76
N CYS A 82 67.66 -13.71 -18.84
CA CYS A 82 66.95 -14.08 -17.62
C CYS A 82 66.62 -12.85 -16.76
N ALA A 83 67.56 -11.91 -16.60
CA ALA A 83 67.34 -10.67 -15.87
C ALA A 83 66.24 -9.81 -16.52
N LEU A 84 66.25 -9.66 -17.85
CA LEU A 84 65.24 -8.92 -18.59
C LEU A 84 63.85 -9.57 -18.46
N VAL A 85 63.75 -10.89 -18.59
CA VAL A 85 62.47 -11.62 -18.41
C VAL A 85 61.94 -11.46 -16.99
N LEU A 86 62.81 -11.50 -15.98
CA LEU A 86 62.41 -11.30 -14.58
C LEU A 86 61.91 -9.87 -14.32
N THR A 87 62.55 -8.86 -14.91
CA THR A 87 62.13 -7.45 -14.76
C THR A 87 60.78 -7.19 -15.44
N LEU A 88 60.56 -7.68 -16.67
CA LEU A 88 59.27 -7.58 -17.36
C LEU A 88 58.15 -8.31 -16.62
N ARG A 89 58.43 -9.52 -16.11
CA ARG A 89 57.43 -10.26 -15.31
C ARG A 89 57.10 -9.54 -14.01
N ARG A 90 58.09 -8.94 -13.36
CA ARG A 90 57.86 -8.16 -12.14
C ARG A 90 56.98 -6.96 -12.42
N GLN A 91 57.21 -6.25 -13.53
CA GLN A 91 56.39 -5.11 -13.94
C GLN A 91 54.94 -5.52 -14.20
N GLN A 92 54.71 -6.58 -14.99
CA GLN A 92 53.36 -7.08 -15.25
C GLN A 92 52.61 -7.49 -13.97
N HIS A 93 53.33 -8.02 -12.97
CA HIS A 93 52.72 -8.41 -11.72
C HIS A 93 52.32 -7.21 -10.85
N VAL A 94 53.10 -6.12 -10.90
CA VAL A 94 52.76 -4.87 -10.21
C VAL A 94 51.56 -4.19 -10.86
N GLU A 95 51.52 -4.11 -12.19
CA GLU A 95 50.38 -3.57 -12.95
C GLU A 95 49.10 -4.38 -12.69
N TYR A 96 49.20 -5.72 -12.65
CA TYR A 96 48.07 -6.58 -12.32
C TYR A 96 47.58 -6.37 -10.89
N GLN A 97 48.49 -6.22 -9.93
CA GLN A 97 48.14 -5.93 -8.53
C GLN A 97 47.49 -4.56 -8.38
N GLN A 98 47.98 -3.54 -9.09
CA GLN A 98 47.37 -2.20 -9.08
C GLN A 98 45.97 -2.25 -9.68
N ALA A 99 45.79 -2.84 -10.86
CA ALA A 99 44.48 -2.96 -11.49
C ALA A 99 43.49 -3.81 -10.68
N SER A 100 43.96 -4.82 -9.93
CA SER A 100 43.10 -5.56 -9.01
C SER A 100 42.71 -4.72 -7.79
N HIS A 101 43.66 -3.99 -7.20
CA HIS A 101 43.39 -3.11 -6.06
C HIS A 101 42.45 -1.95 -6.42
N GLU A 102 42.58 -1.37 -7.61
CA GLU A 102 41.68 -0.32 -8.10
C GLU A 102 40.25 -0.85 -8.22
N ARG A 103 40.04 -2.02 -8.86
CA ARG A 103 38.72 -2.64 -8.99
C ARG A 103 38.10 -3.05 -7.66
N GLU A 104 38.93 -3.54 -6.73
CA GLU A 104 38.47 -3.87 -5.37
C GLU A 104 38.08 -2.60 -4.61
N ALA A 105 38.83 -1.52 -4.76
CA ALA A 105 38.53 -0.22 -4.16
C ALA A 105 37.26 0.41 -4.74
N GLU A 106 37.07 0.36 -6.07
CA GLU A 106 35.85 0.83 -6.75
C GLU A 106 34.62 0.07 -6.25
N ARG A 107 34.66 -1.28 -6.25
CA ARG A 107 33.54 -2.08 -5.74
C ARG A 107 33.27 -1.83 -4.26
N ALA A 108 34.32 -1.68 -3.46
CA ALA A 108 34.17 -1.36 -2.04
C ALA A 108 33.57 0.04 -1.84
N HIS A 109 33.89 1.00 -2.70
CA HIS A 109 33.31 2.34 -2.68
C HIS A 109 31.83 2.31 -3.06
N GLU A 110 31.48 1.70 -4.19
CA GLU A 110 30.08 1.54 -4.63
C GLU A 110 29.22 0.78 -3.61
N GLN A 111 29.79 -0.25 -2.98
CA GLN A 111 29.08 -1.01 -1.95
C GLN A 111 28.90 -0.17 -0.68
N ARG A 112 29.89 0.65 -0.32
CA ARG A 112 29.77 1.60 0.80
C ARG A 112 28.70 2.65 0.52
N GLU A 113 28.65 3.22 -0.68
CA GLU A 113 27.63 4.18 -1.08
C GLU A 113 26.22 3.58 -1.00
N ARG A 114 25.98 2.43 -1.65
CA ARG A 114 24.69 1.73 -1.56
C ARG A 114 24.31 1.36 -0.12
N SER A 115 25.28 0.94 0.70
CA SER A 115 25.01 0.64 2.10
C SER A 115 24.72 1.89 2.93
N ALA A 116 25.32 3.03 2.58
CA ALA A 116 25.09 4.30 3.25
C ALA A 116 23.71 4.87 2.88
N GLU A 117 23.31 4.80 1.61
CA GLU A 117 21.96 5.17 1.15
C GLU A 117 20.90 4.30 1.83
N ALA A 118 21.05 2.97 1.78
CA ALA A 118 20.13 2.06 2.46
C ALA A 118 20.06 2.29 3.98
N ALA A 119 21.19 2.65 4.62
CA ALA A 119 21.21 2.99 6.03
C ALA A 119 20.55 4.34 6.34
N GLN A 120 20.61 5.32 5.42
CA GLN A 120 19.92 6.60 5.55
C GLN A 120 18.40 6.42 5.43
N ASP A 121 17.95 5.64 4.45
CA ASP A 121 16.54 5.33 4.25
C ASP A 121 15.97 4.57 5.46
N ASP A 122 16.68 3.56 5.95
CA ASP A 122 16.32 2.80 7.15
C ASP A 122 16.30 3.71 8.40
N ALA A 123 17.24 4.64 8.54
CA ALA A 123 17.24 5.61 9.64
C ALA A 123 16.08 6.61 9.55
N LEU A 124 15.70 7.06 8.35
CA LEU A 124 14.54 7.91 8.12
C LEU A 124 13.25 7.17 8.49
N GLN A 125 13.10 5.94 8.00
CA GLN A 125 11.93 5.12 8.26
C GLN A 125 11.74 4.81 9.75
N ARG A 126 12.85 4.55 10.47
CA ARG A 126 12.82 4.41 11.94
C ARG A 126 12.36 5.69 12.63
N ARG A 127 12.89 6.86 12.25
CA ARG A 127 12.49 8.14 12.85
C ARG A 127 11.00 8.44 12.64
N ILE A 128 10.48 8.17 11.46
CA ILE A 128 9.05 8.35 11.15
C ILE A 128 8.22 7.39 12.01
N THR A 129 8.63 6.12 12.09
CA THR A 129 7.97 5.10 12.90
C THR A 129 7.97 5.46 14.38
N ASP A 130 9.12 5.86 14.95
CA ASP A 130 9.25 6.30 16.33
C ASP A 130 8.41 7.56 16.62
N GLY A 131 8.36 8.50 15.66
CA GLY A 131 7.52 9.69 15.72
C GLY A 131 6.02 9.34 15.78
N ARG A 132 5.58 8.38 14.95
CA ARG A 132 4.20 7.88 14.97
C ARG A 132 3.88 7.18 16.27
N ILE A 133 4.74 6.27 16.75
CA ILE A 133 4.55 5.57 18.04
C ILE A 133 4.38 6.60 19.16
N ARG A 134 5.23 7.62 19.21
CA ARG A 134 5.11 8.69 20.20
C ARG A 134 3.78 9.46 20.09
N ALA A 135 3.29 9.73 18.89
CA ALA A 135 2.01 10.40 18.70
C ALA A 135 0.83 9.53 19.14
N VAL A 136 0.89 8.22 18.90
CA VAL A 136 -0.09 7.26 19.42
C VAL A 136 -0.02 7.15 20.94
N ASP A 137 1.17 7.10 21.54
CA ASP A 137 1.34 7.14 23.00
C ASP A 137 0.73 8.41 23.60
N GLN A 138 0.83 9.55 22.91
CA GLN A 138 0.19 10.81 23.31
C GLN A 138 -1.34 10.73 23.29
N LEU A 139 -1.95 10.00 22.35
CA LEU A 139 -3.40 9.77 22.32
C LEU A 139 -3.89 8.96 23.52
N GLY A 140 -3.04 8.10 24.08
CA GLY A 140 -3.33 7.34 25.29
C GLY A 140 -3.20 8.12 26.59
N SER A 141 -2.87 9.42 26.54
CA SER A 141 -2.67 10.24 27.75
C SER A 141 -3.99 10.57 28.44
N ASP A 142 -3.95 10.61 29.78
CA ASP A 142 -5.04 11.15 30.61
C ASP A 142 -5.21 12.67 30.43
N ASN A 143 -4.23 13.37 29.85
CA ASN A 143 -4.29 14.80 29.61
C ASN A 143 -4.84 15.11 28.19
N PRO A 144 -6.02 15.75 28.07
CA PRO A 144 -6.66 16.09 26.80
C PRO A 144 -5.77 16.93 25.88
N THR A 145 -5.01 17.88 26.43
CA THR A 145 -4.08 18.71 25.63
C THR A 145 -2.95 17.88 25.02
N VAL A 146 -2.49 16.84 25.71
CA VAL A 146 -1.49 15.90 25.18
C VAL A 146 -2.10 15.06 24.06
N ARG A 147 -3.35 14.61 24.20
CA ARG A 147 -4.06 13.88 23.14
C ARG A 147 -4.25 14.72 21.89
N ILE A 148 -4.66 15.98 22.03
CA ILE A 148 -4.76 16.93 20.91
C ILE A 148 -3.40 17.12 20.21
N GLY A 149 -2.32 17.24 20.99
CA GLY A 149 -0.96 17.27 20.44
C GLY A 149 -0.61 15.99 19.67
N GLY A 150 -1.05 14.83 20.15
CA GLY A 150 -0.94 13.54 19.46
C GLY A 150 -1.67 13.52 18.12
N LEU A 151 -2.92 13.98 18.08
CA LEU A 151 -3.72 14.08 16.85
C LEU A 151 -3.03 14.97 15.79
N HIS A 152 -2.58 16.16 16.15
CA HIS A 152 -1.87 17.03 15.21
C HIS A 152 -0.50 16.49 14.78
N ASN A 153 0.18 15.73 15.64
CA ASN A 153 1.41 15.06 15.26
C ASN A 153 1.14 13.96 14.22
N LEU A 154 0.08 13.15 14.42
CA LEU A 154 -0.36 12.18 13.42
C LEU A 154 -0.76 12.86 12.12
N GLU A 155 -1.55 13.93 12.18
CA GLU A 155 -1.97 14.73 11.04
C GLU A 155 -0.77 15.20 10.21
N ARG A 156 0.22 15.82 10.87
CA ARG A 156 1.44 16.29 10.22
C ARG A 156 2.24 15.15 9.57
N ILE A 157 2.34 13.99 10.23
CA ILE A 157 3.02 12.82 9.65
C ILE A 157 2.28 12.38 8.38
N GLY A 158 0.95 12.32 8.39
CA GLY A 158 0.14 11.91 7.24
C GLY A 158 0.20 12.90 6.08
N GLN A 159 0.36 14.18 6.39
CA GLN A 159 0.56 15.21 5.39
C GLN A 159 1.94 15.09 4.71
N GLN A 160 2.98 14.70 5.45
CA GLN A 160 4.35 14.56 4.94
C GLN A 160 4.62 13.21 4.26
N HIS A 161 3.88 12.17 4.65
CA HIS A 161 4.12 10.78 4.27
C HIS A 161 2.84 10.13 3.73
N PRO A 162 2.55 10.29 2.42
CA PRO A 162 1.34 9.75 1.79
C PRO A 162 1.13 8.25 2.03
N GLU A 163 2.20 7.47 2.08
CA GLU A 163 2.21 6.04 2.34
C GLU A 163 1.68 5.65 3.73
N LEU A 164 1.61 6.59 4.67
CA LEU A 164 1.13 6.37 6.03
C LEU A 164 -0.32 6.84 6.26
N ARG A 165 -0.95 7.52 5.30
CA ARG A 165 -2.28 8.14 5.46
C ARG A 165 -3.33 7.15 5.92
N GLN A 166 -3.40 5.95 5.31
CA GLN A 166 -4.35 4.92 5.74
C GLN A 166 -4.12 4.49 7.19
N ILE A 167 -2.87 4.29 7.60
CA ILE A 167 -2.55 3.89 8.97
C ILE A 167 -2.96 4.99 9.94
N ILE A 168 -2.72 6.26 9.61
CA ILE A 168 -3.08 7.39 10.45
C ILE A 168 -4.60 7.54 10.57
N LEU A 169 -5.33 7.40 9.46
CA LEU A 169 -6.81 7.36 9.50
C LEU A 169 -7.30 6.21 10.37
N ASP A 170 -6.70 5.02 10.26
CA ASP A 170 -7.04 3.85 11.09
C ASP A 170 -6.79 4.12 12.59
N GLU A 171 -5.72 4.84 12.95
CA GLU A 171 -5.44 5.23 14.35
C GLU A 171 -6.46 6.25 14.88
N ILE A 172 -6.77 7.30 14.10
CA ILE A 172 -7.78 8.30 14.47
C ILE A 172 -9.16 7.64 14.62
N CYS A 173 -9.53 6.77 13.68
CA CYS A 173 -10.76 5.99 13.77
C CYS A 173 -10.75 5.06 14.99
N SER A 174 -9.63 4.44 15.32
CA SER A 174 -9.51 3.58 16.50
C SER A 174 -9.69 4.36 17.80
N TYR A 175 -9.18 5.59 17.87
CA TYR A 175 -9.44 6.50 18.99
C TYR A 175 -10.93 6.84 19.11
N LEU A 176 -11.59 7.20 17.99
CA LEU A 176 -13.03 7.52 17.98
C LEU A 176 -13.94 6.33 18.35
N ARG A 177 -13.46 5.09 18.17
CA ARG A 177 -14.16 3.86 18.57
C ARG A 177 -13.99 3.50 20.05
N LEU A 178 -13.15 4.22 20.81
CA LEU A 178 -13.07 4.00 22.26
C LEU A 178 -14.42 4.31 22.93
N PRO A 179 -14.76 3.62 24.05
CA PRO A 179 -16.00 3.90 24.77
C PRO A 179 -16.12 5.38 25.14
N TYR A 180 -17.28 5.97 24.84
CA TYR A 180 -17.56 7.38 25.08
C TYR A 180 -18.97 7.55 25.62
N LYS A 181 -19.11 8.42 26.62
CA LYS A 181 -20.39 8.87 27.12
C LYS A 181 -20.59 10.30 26.61
N PRO A 182 -21.59 10.56 25.76
CA PRO A 182 -21.81 11.91 25.24
C PRO A 182 -22.25 12.87 26.34
N LEU A 183 -21.96 14.16 26.11
CA LEU A 183 -22.60 15.22 26.87
C LEU A 183 -24.09 15.25 26.53
N ASN A 184 -24.94 15.11 27.55
CA ASN A 184 -26.36 15.34 27.41
C ASN A 184 -26.63 16.85 27.34
N LEU A 185 -26.27 17.48 26.22
CA LEU A 185 -26.67 18.85 25.96
C LEU A 185 -28.16 18.86 25.59
N PRO A 186 -29.01 19.65 26.28
CA PRO A 186 -30.41 19.75 25.90
C PRO A 186 -30.53 20.30 24.47
N VAL A 187 -31.33 19.63 23.64
CA VAL A 187 -31.67 20.07 22.28
C VAL A 187 -32.17 21.50 22.34
N ARG A 188 -31.64 22.39 21.48
CA ARG A 188 -31.88 23.83 21.51
C ARG A 188 -33.38 24.20 21.49
N ASP A 189 -34.20 23.34 20.90
CA ASP A 189 -35.66 23.51 20.77
C ASP A 189 -36.47 23.12 22.02
N GLN A 190 -35.83 22.51 23.03
CA GLN A 190 -36.45 22.19 24.32
C GLN A 190 -36.12 23.23 25.42
N LEU A 191 -35.32 24.25 25.10
CA LEU A 191 -35.03 25.34 26.02
C LEU A 191 -36.15 26.38 25.95
N PRO A 192 -36.75 26.79 27.09
CA PRO A 192 -37.64 27.95 27.10
C PRO A 192 -36.90 29.17 26.52
N PRO A 193 -37.58 30.07 25.79
CA PRO A 193 -36.94 31.24 25.18
C PRO A 193 -36.16 31.99 26.25
N ARG A 194 -34.82 31.90 26.18
CA ARG A 194 -33.91 32.40 27.22
C ARG A 194 -34.13 33.90 27.40
N GLN A 195 -34.58 34.30 28.59
CA GLN A 195 -34.24 35.63 29.11
C GLN A 195 -32.71 35.68 29.15
N PHE A 196 -32.13 36.67 28.49
CA PHE A 196 -30.69 36.87 28.39
C PHE A 196 -30.07 37.05 29.78
N GLU A 197 -29.64 35.96 30.41
CA GLU A 197 -28.55 35.99 31.36
C GLU A 197 -27.27 35.59 30.61
N PRO A 198 -26.19 36.41 30.66
CA PRO A 198 -24.92 36.03 30.10
C PRO A 198 -24.44 34.77 30.82
N ILE A 199 -24.32 33.68 30.06
CA ILE A 199 -23.79 32.41 30.54
C ILE A 199 -22.33 32.67 30.93
N GLY A 200 -22.07 32.80 32.23
CA GLY A 200 -20.72 32.66 32.75
C GLY A 200 -20.15 31.30 32.35
N PRO A 201 -18.82 31.09 32.37
CA PRO A 201 -18.21 29.84 31.94
C PRO A 201 -18.92 28.64 32.59
N PRO A 202 -19.16 27.54 31.84
CA PRO A 202 -19.85 26.36 32.34
C PRO A 202 -19.25 25.92 33.69
N LYS A 203 -20.12 25.56 34.65
CA LYS A 203 -19.67 24.97 35.91
C LYS A 203 -19.25 23.53 35.63
N ALA A 204 -18.00 23.24 35.97
CA ALA A 204 -17.34 21.94 35.85
C ALA A 204 -17.95 20.90 36.81
N GLU A 205 -19.12 20.35 36.48
CA GLU A 205 -19.72 19.26 37.26
C GLU A 205 -19.71 17.89 36.53
N ASP A 206 -19.15 17.82 35.30
CA ASP A 206 -18.78 16.58 34.59
C ASP A 206 -17.33 16.67 34.05
N GLU A 207 -16.35 16.84 34.95
CA GLU A 207 -14.94 17.20 34.61
C GLU A 207 -14.24 16.29 33.57
N ASP A 208 -14.65 15.04 33.40
CA ASP A 208 -14.02 14.11 32.43
C ASP A 208 -14.67 14.09 31.03
N THR A 209 -15.91 14.57 30.88
CA THR A 209 -16.67 14.41 29.62
C THR A 209 -16.44 15.55 28.64
N GLU A 210 -16.37 16.80 29.13
CA GLU A 210 -16.10 17.98 28.29
C GLU A 210 -14.72 17.92 27.60
N PRO A 211 -13.62 17.57 28.28
CA PRO A 211 -12.33 17.57 27.63
C PRO A 211 -12.17 16.43 26.61
N GLU A 212 -12.76 15.25 26.87
CA GLU A 212 -12.79 14.15 25.90
C GLU A 212 -13.66 14.48 24.69
N HIS A 213 -14.77 15.18 24.90
CA HIS A 213 -15.63 15.66 23.83
C HIS A 213 -14.86 16.54 22.83
N GLU A 214 -14.12 17.54 23.33
CA GLU A 214 -13.31 18.44 22.50
C GLU A 214 -12.24 17.70 21.68
N VAL A 215 -11.55 16.73 22.29
CA VAL A 215 -10.53 15.93 21.57
C VAL A 215 -11.17 15.14 20.42
N ARG A 216 -12.37 14.59 20.63
CA ARG A 216 -13.12 13.85 19.60
C ARG A 216 -13.66 14.75 18.49
N LEU A 217 -14.02 16.00 18.79
CA LEU A 217 -14.38 16.97 17.76
C LEU A 217 -13.18 17.27 16.86
N ILE A 218 -12.00 17.48 17.44
CA ILE A 218 -10.76 17.71 16.67
C ILE A 218 -10.42 16.48 15.81
N ALA A 219 -10.57 15.27 16.36
CA ALA A 219 -10.38 14.03 15.60
C ALA A 219 -11.33 13.93 14.39
N GLN A 220 -12.62 14.26 14.57
CA GLN A 220 -13.60 14.32 13.49
C GLN A 220 -13.26 15.42 12.46
N GLU A 221 -12.82 16.59 12.90
CA GLU A 221 -12.43 17.68 12.02
C GLU A 221 -11.25 17.30 11.11
N ILE A 222 -10.24 16.62 11.67
CA ILE A 222 -9.11 16.09 10.91
C ILE A 222 -9.59 15.07 9.88
N LEU A 223 -10.48 14.15 10.26
CA LEU A 223 -11.06 13.19 9.31
C LEU A 223 -11.79 13.91 8.16
N VAL A 224 -12.76 14.76 8.47
CA VAL A 224 -13.56 15.47 7.45
C VAL A 224 -12.67 16.26 6.48
N ARG A 225 -11.68 16.99 7.01
CA ARG A 225 -10.74 17.78 6.22
C ARG A 225 -9.97 16.94 5.20
N HIS A 226 -9.47 15.79 5.63
CA HIS A 226 -8.64 14.92 4.78
C HIS A 226 -9.46 13.96 3.92
N LEU A 227 -10.75 13.78 4.19
CA LEU A 227 -11.66 12.99 3.36
C LEU A 227 -12.33 13.82 2.26
N ASN A 228 -12.19 15.15 2.28
CA ASN A 228 -12.81 16.04 1.31
C ASN A 228 -11.88 16.39 0.13
N PRO A 229 -12.13 15.88 -1.10
CA PRO A 229 -11.35 16.18 -2.30
C PRO A 229 -11.42 17.64 -2.77
N GLU A 230 -12.43 18.41 -2.39
CA GLU A 230 -12.54 19.82 -2.79
C GLU A 230 -11.56 20.73 -2.02
N ILE A 231 -11.01 20.25 -0.90
CA ILE A 231 -10.02 21.00 -0.12
C ILE A 231 -8.62 20.74 -0.70
N GLU A 232 -8.19 21.65 -1.57
CA GLU A 232 -6.92 21.54 -2.30
C GLU A 232 -5.72 21.31 -1.37
N GLY A 233 -4.93 20.27 -1.68
CA GLY A 233 -3.73 19.90 -0.92
C GLY A 233 -3.99 19.25 0.44
N GLN A 234 -5.24 19.13 0.88
CA GLN A 234 -5.62 18.46 2.13
C GLN A 234 -6.15 17.05 1.92
N PHE A 235 -6.74 16.75 0.77
CA PHE A 235 -7.30 15.42 0.52
C PHE A 235 -6.27 14.29 0.63
N TRP A 236 -6.65 13.23 1.34
CA TRP A 236 -5.91 12.00 1.50
C TRP A 236 -6.62 10.84 0.81
N GLU A 237 -5.98 10.32 -0.24
CA GLU A 237 -6.36 9.02 -0.78
C GLU A 237 -6.24 7.95 0.30
N HIS A 238 -7.30 7.17 0.43
CA HIS A 238 -7.43 6.10 1.42
C HIS A 238 -8.20 4.93 0.81
N GLN A 239 -8.11 3.77 1.42
CA GLN A 239 -8.70 2.53 0.92
C GLN A 239 -9.96 2.14 1.69
N ARG A 240 -10.06 2.55 2.96
CA ARG A 240 -11.16 2.22 3.88
C ARG A 240 -11.30 3.26 4.99
N LEU A 241 -12.49 3.31 5.60
CA LEU A 241 -12.77 4.10 6.79
C LEU A 241 -13.63 3.27 7.77
N ASN A 242 -13.13 2.99 8.97
CA ASN A 242 -13.83 2.13 9.94
C ASN A 242 -14.20 2.91 11.21
N LEU A 243 -15.47 3.32 11.30
CA LEU A 243 -16.04 4.02 12.45
C LEU A 243 -17.09 3.15 13.16
N LYS A 244 -16.92 1.82 13.09
CA LYS A 244 -17.79 0.84 13.74
C LYS A 244 -17.91 1.11 15.23
N ASN A 245 -19.15 1.20 15.72
CA ASN A 245 -19.51 1.50 17.11
C ASN A 245 -18.96 2.84 17.63
N ALA A 246 -18.49 3.73 16.74
CA ALA A 246 -18.06 5.06 17.16
C ALA A 246 -19.27 5.91 17.56
N HIS A 247 -19.01 6.92 18.39
CA HIS A 247 -19.98 7.94 18.72
C HIS A 247 -19.49 9.27 18.15
N LEU A 248 -20.18 9.75 17.12
CA LEU A 248 -19.83 10.94 16.36
C LEU A 248 -20.81 12.05 16.72
N GLN A 249 -20.33 13.29 16.77
CA GLN A 249 -21.15 14.43 17.15
C GLN A 249 -21.15 15.45 16.04
N THR A 250 -22.36 15.80 15.57
CA THR A 250 -22.62 16.75 14.47
C THR A 250 -21.55 16.69 13.39
N THR A 251 -21.65 15.68 12.51
CA THR A 251 -20.60 15.39 11.54
C THR A 251 -21.03 15.76 10.14
N ASP A 252 -20.20 16.54 9.47
CA ASP A 252 -20.41 16.97 8.10
C ASP A 252 -19.39 16.29 7.18
N PHE A 253 -19.83 15.22 6.53
CA PHE A 253 -19.12 14.53 5.44
C PHE A 253 -19.58 15.03 4.06
N SER A 254 -20.16 16.22 3.97
CA SER A 254 -20.56 16.78 2.68
C SER A 254 -19.36 16.83 1.73
N ARG A 255 -19.58 16.38 0.50
CA ARG A 255 -18.57 16.36 -0.57
C ARG A 255 -17.34 15.51 -0.24
N CYS A 256 -17.37 14.69 0.83
CA CYS A 256 -16.28 13.76 1.12
C CYS A 256 -16.28 12.59 0.15
N ASN A 257 -15.09 12.08 -0.16
CA ASN A 257 -14.91 10.77 -0.78
C ASN A 257 -14.74 9.75 0.35
N LEU A 258 -15.64 8.77 0.42
CA LEU A 258 -15.77 7.82 1.51
C LEU A 258 -15.63 6.40 0.96
N ARG A 259 -14.43 5.83 1.06
CA ARG A 259 -14.15 4.50 0.51
C ARG A 259 -14.35 3.40 1.55
N LYS A 260 -15.06 2.33 1.18
CA LYS A 260 -15.30 1.10 1.96
C LYS A 260 -15.60 1.42 3.43
N VAL A 261 -16.65 2.21 3.64
CA VAL A 261 -17.00 2.69 4.98
C VAL A 261 -17.66 1.60 5.80
N ASP A 262 -17.25 1.48 7.06
CA ASP A 262 -17.92 0.67 8.07
C ASP A 262 -18.40 1.57 9.21
N PHE A 263 -19.70 1.87 9.16
CA PHE A 263 -20.49 2.59 10.15
C PHE A 263 -21.39 1.63 10.96
N THR A 264 -21.06 0.33 11.01
CA THR A 264 -21.85 -0.64 11.78
C THR A 264 -22.01 -0.18 13.23
N GLY A 265 -23.24 -0.05 13.72
CA GLY A 265 -23.52 0.35 15.09
C GLY A 265 -23.03 1.75 15.49
N VAL A 266 -22.66 2.59 14.53
CA VAL A 266 -22.24 3.98 14.81
C VAL A 266 -23.44 4.76 15.36
N VAL A 267 -23.17 5.70 16.25
CA VAL A 267 -24.16 6.66 16.73
C VAL A 267 -23.77 8.05 16.25
N PHE A 268 -24.59 8.63 15.37
CA PHE A 268 -24.51 10.04 15.01
C PHE A 268 -25.40 10.84 15.97
N ASP A 269 -24.77 11.54 16.90
CA ASP A 269 -25.43 12.38 17.89
C ASP A 269 -25.46 13.83 17.41
N GLY A 270 -26.66 14.29 17.02
CA GLY A 270 -26.84 15.49 16.22
C GLY A 270 -26.91 15.17 14.72
N ASP A 271 -26.76 16.20 13.91
CA ASP A 271 -26.93 16.09 12.45
C ASP A 271 -25.76 15.31 11.82
N ALA A 272 -26.08 14.48 10.84
CA ALA A 272 -25.12 13.71 10.05
C ALA A 272 -25.36 14.06 8.57
N VAL A 273 -24.43 14.81 8.00
CA VAL A 273 -24.57 15.36 6.64
C VAL A 273 -23.60 14.65 5.71
N PHE A 274 -24.12 14.10 4.63
CA PHE A 274 -23.42 13.37 3.57
C PHE A 274 -23.76 13.98 2.20
N ASP A 275 -24.24 15.22 2.17
CA ASP A 275 -24.70 15.87 0.96
C ASP A 275 -23.57 15.95 -0.07
N HIS A 276 -23.85 15.56 -1.32
CA HIS A 276 -22.87 15.49 -2.40
C HIS A 276 -21.65 14.60 -2.12
N SER A 277 -21.70 13.73 -1.11
CA SER A 277 -20.61 12.80 -0.82
C SER A 277 -20.58 11.64 -1.82
N PHE A 278 -19.39 11.10 -2.03
CA PHE A 278 -19.16 9.96 -2.90
C PHE A 278 -18.72 8.76 -2.07
N LEU A 279 -19.62 7.79 -1.92
CA LEU A 279 -19.38 6.54 -1.20
C LEU A 279 -19.06 5.42 -2.20
N SER A 280 -17.84 4.88 -2.11
CA SER A 280 -17.38 3.85 -3.05
C SER A 280 -16.83 2.60 -2.37
N GLY A 281 -16.95 1.48 -3.06
CA GLY A 281 -16.92 0.17 -2.44
C GLY A 281 -18.10 -0.05 -1.49
N MET A 282 -18.18 -1.26 -0.94
CA MET A 282 -19.26 -1.62 -0.01
C MET A 282 -19.35 -0.64 1.15
N SER A 283 -20.53 -0.03 1.31
CA SER A 283 -20.82 0.97 2.35
C SER A 283 -21.78 0.41 3.38
N VAL A 284 -21.33 0.28 4.63
CA VAL A 284 -22.04 -0.45 5.67
C VAL A 284 -22.52 0.51 6.76
N PHE A 285 -23.83 0.61 6.96
CA PHE A 285 -24.49 1.38 8.02
C PHE A 285 -25.30 0.49 8.97
N GLU A 286 -25.09 -0.83 8.96
CA GLU A 286 -25.90 -1.77 9.74
C GLU A 286 -26.06 -1.39 11.20
N ASN A 287 -27.30 -1.34 11.70
CA ASN A 287 -27.64 -0.95 13.07
C ASN A 287 -27.11 0.44 13.50
N ALA A 288 -26.77 1.32 12.56
CA ALA A 288 -26.42 2.70 12.87
C ALA A 288 -27.63 3.45 13.45
N ILE A 289 -27.35 4.46 14.28
CA ILE A 289 -28.36 5.32 14.90
C ILE A 289 -28.08 6.76 14.51
N PHE A 290 -29.03 7.38 13.80
CA PHE A 290 -29.02 8.81 13.49
C PHE A 290 -30.00 9.50 14.43
N LYS A 291 -29.48 10.23 15.43
CA LYS A 291 -30.32 10.93 16.41
C LYS A 291 -30.86 12.26 15.86
N GLY A 292 -30.02 13.00 15.14
CA GLY A 292 -30.39 14.24 14.46
C GLY A 292 -30.76 14.02 13.00
N HIS A 293 -30.76 15.11 12.22
CA HIS A 293 -31.09 15.05 10.80
C HIS A 293 -30.02 14.26 10.03
N ALA A 294 -30.45 13.29 9.22
CA ALA A 294 -29.56 12.53 8.36
C ALA A 294 -29.76 12.97 6.90
N ALA A 295 -28.78 13.68 6.35
CA ALA A 295 -28.86 14.26 5.02
C ALA A 295 -27.91 13.55 4.05
N PHE A 296 -28.44 13.04 2.94
CA PHE A 296 -27.73 12.35 1.85
C PHE A 296 -28.16 12.95 0.50
N THR A 297 -28.40 14.26 0.46
CA THR A 297 -28.87 14.96 -0.73
C THR A 297 -27.81 14.89 -1.81
N SER A 298 -28.16 14.41 -2.99
CA SER A 298 -27.23 14.19 -4.10
C SER A 298 -26.00 13.35 -3.71
N ALA A 299 -26.11 12.49 -2.70
CA ALA A 299 -25.06 11.54 -2.36
C ALA A 299 -25.04 10.40 -3.39
N THR A 300 -23.85 9.91 -3.73
CA THR A 300 -23.68 8.80 -4.66
C THR A 300 -23.07 7.60 -3.95
N PHE A 301 -23.75 6.46 -4.02
CA PHE A 301 -23.26 5.16 -3.58
C PHE A 301 -22.93 4.35 -4.84
N SER A 302 -21.65 4.20 -5.17
CA SER A 302 -21.24 3.57 -6.45
C SER A 302 -21.37 2.04 -6.45
N ASP A 303 -21.36 1.44 -5.27
CA ASP A 303 -21.40 -0.01 -5.04
C ASP A 303 -22.52 -0.35 -4.05
N ALA A 304 -22.64 -1.63 -3.69
CA ALA A 304 -23.62 -2.12 -2.73
C ALA A 304 -23.54 -1.36 -1.39
N SER A 305 -24.72 -1.02 -0.86
CA SER A 305 -24.84 -0.31 0.42
C SER A 305 -25.89 -0.96 1.29
N THR A 306 -25.63 -1.02 2.60
CA THR A 306 -26.54 -1.63 3.57
C THR A 306 -26.84 -0.66 4.70
N PHE A 307 -28.13 -0.44 4.94
CA PHE A 307 -28.75 0.29 6.02
C PHE A 307 -29.62 -0.65 6.87
N GLU A 308 -29.26 -1.93 6.91
CA GLU A 308 -30.06 -2.92 7.62
C GLU A 308 -30.17 -2.62 9.12
N GLY A 309 -31.41 -2.60 9.62
CA GLY A 309 -31.68 -2.31 11.03
C GLY A 309 -31.31 -0.89 11.47
N VAL A 310 -31.02 0.04 10.55
CA VAL A 310 -30.72 1.44 10.89
C VAL A 310 -31.92 2.10 11.57
N LEU A 311 -31.64 2.95 12.57
CA LEU A 311 -32.61 3.80 13.23
C LEU A 311 -32.36 5.28 12.90
N PHE A 312 -33.26 5.88 12.12
CA PHE A 312 -33.33 7.33 11.93
C PHE A 312 -34.35 7.90 12.90
N GLN A 313 -33.92 8.59 13.95
CA GLN A 313 -34.85 9.14 14.96
C GLN A 313 -35.52 10.43 14.49
N ALA A 314 -34.80 11.25 13.73
CA ALA A 314 -35.32 12.46 13.10
C ALA A 314 -35.49 12.27 11.58
N THR A 315 -35.64 13.39 10.86
CA THR A 315 -35.82 13.40 9.40
C THR A 315 -34.61 12.82 8.68
N ALA A 316 -34.86 11.99 7.67
CA ALA A 316 -33.85 11.46 6.75
C ALA A 316 -34.12 11.94 5.32
N THR A 317 -33.08 12.36 4.61
CA THR A 317 -33.20 12.94 3.27
C THR A 317 -32.22 12.27 2.32
N PHE A 318 -32.75 11.75 1.22
CA PHE A 318 -32.04 11.08 0.13
C PHE A 318 -32.47 11.71 -1.21
N ILE A 319 -32.74 13.02 -1.20
CA ILE A 319 -33.20 13.74 -2.39
C ILE A 319 -32.10 13.68 -3.44
N ASP A 320 -32.44 13.26 -4.66
CA ASP A 320 -31.50 13.17 -5.79
C ASP A 320 -30.30 12.23 -5.51
N ALA A 321 -30.43 11.32 -4.54
CA ALA A 321 -29.39 10.35 -4.20
C ALA A 321 -29.34 9.22 -5.23
N ASP A 322 -28.14 8.77 -5.56
CA ASP A 322 -27.89 7.71 -6.53
C ASP A 322 -27.34 6.46 -5.83
N PHE A 323 -28.04 5.33 -5.93
CA PHE A 323 -27.63 4.04 -5.37
C PHE A 323 -27.26 3.03 -6.45
N GLY A 324 -26.04 2.48 -6.40
CA GLY A 324 -25.52 1.54 -7.38
C GLY A 324 -25.09 2.21 -8.69
N ARG A 325 -24.80 3.52 -8.66
CA ARG A 325 -24.34 4.24 -9.85
C ARG A 325 -22.86 3.96 -10.09
N PHE A 326 -22.60 3.05 -11.03
CA PHE A 326 -21.26 2.84 -11.57
C PHE A 326 -20.91 4.02 -12.49
N ASP A 327 -20.57 5.17 -11.91
CA ASP A 327 -20.15 6.31 -12.71
C ASP A 327 -18.79 5.98 -13.37
N VAL A 328 -18.79 6.18 -14.69
CA VAL A 328 -17.78 5.85 -15.71
C VAL A 328 -16.46 6.63 -15.54
N PHE A 329 -16.17 7.18 -14.35
CA PHE A 329 -14.95 7.97 -14.09
C PHE A 329 -13.66 7.13 -13.95
N MET A 330 -13.73 5.82 -14.14
CA MET A 330 -12.54 4.99 -14.34
C MET A 330 -12.15 4.99 -15.82
N GLU A 331 -11.68 6.13 -16.33
CA GLU A 331 -10.79 6.12 -17.49
C GLU A 331 -9.50 5.41 -17.05
N ASN A 332 -9.32 4.17 -17.49
CA ASN A 332 -8.09 3.36 -17.41
C ASN A 332 -7.88 2.53 -16.14
N ASP A 333 -8.73 1.54 -15.89
CA ASP A 333 -8.17 0.27 -15.41
C ASP A 333 -8.76 -0.92 -16.16
N ASN A 334 -7.93 -1.50 -17.04
CA ASN A 334 -8.20 -2.78 -17.68
C ASN A 334 -7.91 -3.88 -16.65
N SER A 335 -8.82 -4.10 -15.70
CA SER A 335 -8.86 -5.35 -14.96
C SER A 335 -10.29 -5.79 -14.69
N ASP A 336 -10.59 -6.93 -15.30
CA ASP A 336 -11.44 -7.99 -14.81
C ASP A 336 -12.95 -7.72 -14.67
N GLN A 337 -13.66 -8.28 -15.66
CA GLN A 337 -15.02 -8.83 -15.60
C GLN A 337 -15.64 -8.83 -14.19
N HIS A 338 -16.30 -7.73 -13.83
CA HIS A 338 -17.41 -7.81 -12.89
C HIS A 338 -18.62 -8.20 -13.72
N GLY A 339 -18.97 -9.49 -13.68
CA GLY A 339 -20.27 -9.95 -14.16
C GLY A 339 -21.39 -9.14 -13.50
N GLU A 340 -22.54 -9.08 -14.15
CA GLU A 340 -23.76 -8.34 -13.77
C GLU A 340 -24.29 -8.69 -12.36
N SER A 341 -23.53 -8.40 -11.32
CA SER A 341 -24.02 -8.31 -9.96
C SER A 341 -24.54 -6.89 -9.83
N PHE A 342 -25.84 -6.72 -10.07
CA PHE A 342 -26.49 -5.45 -9.80
C PHE A 342 -26.23 -5.07 -8.34
N GLU A 343 -25.59 -3.93 -8.13
CA GLU A 343 -25.25 -3.44 -6.80
C GLU A 343 -26.55 -3.15 -6.03
N VAL A 344 -26.82 -3.93 -4.98
CA VAL A 344 -28.06 -3.84 -4.20
C VAL A 344 -27.91 -2.81 -3.09
N VAL A 345 -28.94 -1.99 -2.88
CA VAL A 345 -29.12 -1.23 -1.65
C VAL A 345 -30.14 -1.92 -0.74
N SER A 346 -29.76 -2.18 0.51
CA SER A 346 -30.64 -2.78 1.51
C SER A 346 -30.99 -1.78 2.61
N PHE A 347 -32.27 -1.50 2.79
CA PHE A 347 -32.86 -0.83 3.95
C PHE A 347 -33.61 -1.83 4.83
N LYS A 348 -33.40 -3.14 4.66
CA LYS A 348 -34.19 -4.17 5.34
C LYS A 348 -34.24 -3.97 6.85
N GLY A 349 -35.44 -3.96 7.40
CA GLY A 349 -35.69 -3.77 8.83
C GLY A 349 -35.34 -2.38 9.38
N ALA A 350 -34.97 -1.41 8.53
CA ALA A 350 -34.72 -0.04 8.95
C ALA A 350 -35.98 0.61 9.53
N SER A 351 -35.78 1.54 10.47
CA SER A 351 -36.83 2.28 11.15
C SER A 351 -36.61 3.77 10.98
N PHE A 352 -37.55 4.43 10.32
CA PHE A 352 -37.60 5.86 10.15
C PHE A 352 -38.65 6.46 11.10
N GLY A 353 -38.14 7.13 12.13
CA GLY A 353 -38.92 7.82 13.16
C GLY A 353 -39.39 9.20 12.73
N GLY A 354 -38.66 9.90 11.86
CA GLY A 354 -39.05 11.16 11.24
C GLY A 354 -39.59 11.02 9.81
N ASP A 355 -39.80 12.15 9.15
CA ASP A 355 -40.12 12.20 7.72
C ASP A 355 -38.96 11.63 6.88
N VAL A 356 -39.28 11.00 5.75
CA VAL A 356 -38.28 10.48 4.82
C VAL A 356 -38.56 10.96 3.42
N ASP A 357 -37.52 11.51 2.78
CA ASP A 357 -37.62 12.05 1.43
C ASP A 357 -36.62 11.40 0.48
N PHE A 358 -37.12 10.59 -0.44
CA PHE A 358 -36.41 9.97 -1.57
C PHE A 358 -36.77 10.67 -2.89
N MET A 359 -37.20 11.94 -2.87
CA MET A 359 -37.57 12.65 -4.09
C MET A 359 -36.43 12.61 -5.11
N LYS A 360 -36.73 12.16 -6.33
CA LYS A 360 -35.77 11.99 -7.44
C LYS A 360 -34.58 11.05 -7.16
N ALA A 361 -34.64 10.24 -6.10
CA ALA A 361 -33.62 9.23 -5.87
C ALA A 361 -33.62 8.18 -6.99
N ASN A 362 -32.44 7.70 -7.38
CA ASN A 362 -32.27 6.66 -8.38
C ASN A 362 -31.66 5.40 -7.75
N PHE A 363 -32.32 4.27 -7.95
CA PHE A 363 -31.86 2.95 -7.50
C PHE A 363 -31.50 2.14 -8.73
N PHE A 364 -30.21 2.12 -9.11
CA PHE A 364 -29.75 1.49 -10.35
C PHE A 364 -29.74 -0.03 -10.29
N GLY A 365 -29.39 -0.60 -9.13
CA GLY A 365 -29.56 -2.02 -8.84
C GLY A 365 -30.83 -2.31 -8.05
N GLY A 366 -30.89 -3.50 -7.43
CA GLY A 366 -32.04 -3.90 -6.62
C GLY A 366 -32.15 -3.07 -5.34
N ALA A 367 -33.38 -2.84 -4.87
CA ALA A 367 -33.64 -2.11 -3.64
C ALA A 367 -34.52 -2.91 -2.68
N ASP A 368 -33.96 -3.26 -1.52
CA ASP A 368 -34.62 -4.07 -0.49
C ASP A 368 -35.12 -3.19 0.66
N PHE A 369 -36.43 -3.04 0.77
CA PHE A 369 -37.13 -2.34 1.84
C PHE A 369 -37.94 -3.30 2.73
N ARG A 370 -37.61 -4.60 2.74
CA ARG A 370 -38.39 -5.59 3.50
C ARG A 370 -38.44 -5.28 4.98
N GLY A 371 -39.64 -5.36 5.56
CA GLY A 371 -39.86 -5.12 6.99
C GLY A 371 -39.49 -3.71 7.46
N THR A 372 -39.30 -2.75 6.55
CA THR A 372 -39.04 -1.35 6.91
C THR A 372 -40.23 -0.72 7.60
N ARG A 373 -39.96 0.20 8.53
CA ARG A 373 -40.99 0.94 9.25
C ARG A 373 -40.81 2.43 9.00
N PHE A 374 -41.81 3.03 8.36
CA PHE A 374 -41.92 4.46 8.18
C PHE A 374 -42.98 5.00 9.14
N SER A 375 -42.56 5.79 10.13
CA SER A 375 -43.44 6.26 11.21
C SER A 375 -44.17 7.55 10.84
N ASN A 376 -43.55 8.40 9.99
CA ASN A 376 -44.10 9.66 9.51
C ASN A 376 -44.18 9.68 7.98
N ASP A 377 -44.23 10.86 7.36
CA ASP A 377 -44.48 10.99 5.93
C ASP A 377 -43.29 10.47 5.11
N THR A 378 -43.58 9.62 4.12
CA THR A 378 -42.57 9.09 3.18
C THR A 378 -42.86 9.57 1.78
N ARG A 379 -41.84 10.16 1.12
CA ARG A 379 -41.95 10.68 -0.25
C ARG A 379 -40.97 9.95 -1.17
N PHE A 380 -41.48 9.33 -2.22
CA PHE A 380 -40.75 8.79 -3.38
C PHE A 380 -41.04 9.61 -4.65
N LEU A 381 -41.37 10.90 -4.49
CA LEU A 381 -41.78 11.78 -5.58
C LEU A 381 -40.75 11.77 -6.72
N ALA A 382 -41.16 11.35 -7.91
CA ALA A 382 -40.29 11.22 -9.10
C ALA A 382 -39.02 10.35 -8.89
N ALA A 383 -39.03 9.43 -7.92
CA ALA A 383 -37.95 8.45 -7.76
C ALA A 383 -37.99 7.38 -8.86
N THR A 384 -36.83 6.81 -9.18
CA THR A 384 -36.72 5.75 -10.19
C THR A 384 -36.03 4.51 -9.62
N PHE A 385 -36.72 3.38 -9.69
CA PHE A 385 -36.18 2.05 -9.36
C PHE A 385 -35.87 1.32 -10.67
N HIS A 386 -34.60 1.31 -11.07
CA HIS A 386 -34.15 0.64 -12.30
C HIS A 386 -34.05 -0.89 -12.12
N GLY A 387 -33.61 -1.34 -10.94
CA GLY A 387 -33.64 -2.74 -10.54
C GLY A 387 -34.93 -3.15 -9.84
N ASP A 388 -35.00 -4.42 -9.44
CA ASP A 388 -36.14 -4.96 -8.70
C ASP A 388 -36.27 -4.31 -7.32
N VAL A 389 -37.51 -4.08 -6.90
CA VAL A 389 -37.79 -3.51 -5.58
C VAL A 389 -38.63 -4.46 -4.74
N ASP A 390 -38.27 -4.57 -3.45
CA ASP A 390 -38.95 -5.43 -2.50
C ASP A 390 -39.38 -4.64 -1.26
N PHE A 391 -40.68 -4.39 -1.12
CA PHE A 391 -41.31 -3.78 0.05
C PHE A 391 -41.98 -4.82 0.96
N VAL A 392 -41.74 -6.12 0.80
CA VAL A 392 -42.49 -7.15 1.54
C VAL A 392 -42.47 -6.89 3.04
N GLU A 393 -43.65 -6.92 3.67
CA GLU A 393 -43.88 -6.61 5.09
C GLU A 393 -43.48 -5.18 5.54
N ALA A 394 -43.26 -4.24 4.62
CA ALA A 394 -43.04 -2.84 4.98
C ALA A 394 -44.30 -2.19 5.55
N MET A 395 -44.12 -1.21 6.45
CA MET A 395 -45.20 -0.50 7.12
C MET A 395 -45.06 1.01 6.97
N PHE A 396 -46.06 1.64 6.37
CA PHE A 396 -46.19 3.09 6.23
C PHE A 396 -47.27 3.59 7.19
N SER A 397 -46.85 4.25 8.27
CA SER A 397 -47.75 4.66 9.36
C SER A 397 -48.49 5.97 9.07
N SER A 398 -47.90 6.84 8.25
CA SER A 398 -48.48 8.11 7.80
C SER A 398 -48.62 8.13 6.27
N ARG A 399 -48.61 9.31 5.65
CA ARG A 399 -48.74 9.50 4.21
C ARG A 399 -47.55 8.90 3.47
N ALA A 400 -47.82 8.07 2.46
CA ALA A 400 -46.83 7.57 1.52
C ALA A 400 -47.13 8.13 0.12
N THR A 401 -46.19 8.87 -0.46
CA THR A 401 -46.36 9.52 -1.77
C THR A 401 -45.41 8.94 -2.80
N PHE A 402 -45.94 8.34 -3.86
CA PHE A 402 -45.22 7.78 -4.99
C PHE A 402 -45.49 8.56 -6.28
N ILE A 403 -45.85 9.84 -6.19
CA ILE A 403 -46.24 10.61 -7.37
C ILE A 403 -45.10 10.61 -8.40
N GLY A 404 -45.37 10.16 -9.62
CA GLY A 404 -44.37 10.13 -10.69
C GLY A 404 -43.23 9.13 -10.48
N THR A 405 -43.32 8.23 -9.49
CA THR A 405 -42.33 7.17 -9.28
C THR A 405 -42.38 6.18 -10.44
N THR A 406 -41.21 5.74 -10.90
CA THR A 406 -41.09 4.71 -11.94
C THR A 406 -40.43 3.45 -11.37
N PHE A 407 -41.13 2.32 -11.45
CA PHE A 407 -40.61 0.99 -11.17
C PHE A 407 -40.26 0.31 -12.50
N ALA A 408 -39.01 0.44 -12.92
CA ALA A 408 -38.50 -0.06 -14.19
C ALA A 408 -37.92 -1.48 -14.11
N GLY A 409 -37.64 -1.99 -12.91
CA GLY A 409 -37.21 -3.37 -12.67
C GLY A 409 -38.21 -4.43 -13.15
N SER A 410 -37.79 -5.69 -13.15
CA SER A 410 -38.62 -6.82 -13.55
C SER A 410 -39.74 -7.08 -12.55
N PHE A 411 -39.47 -6.83 -11.26
CA PHE A 411 -40.41 -7.06 -10.17
C PHE A 411 -40.52 -5.86 -9.23
N ALA A 412 -41.76 -5.54 -8.83
CA ALA A 412 -42.06 -4.66 -7.72
C ALA A 412 -42.96 -5.40 -6.71
N LEU A 413 -42.37 -5.83 -5.60
CA LEU A 413 -43.05 -6.67 -4.61
C LEU A 413 -43.59 -5.83 -3.46
N PHE A 414 -44.90 -5.82 -3.26
CA PHE A 414 -45.58 -5.18 -2.13
C PHE A 414 -46.28 -6.20 -1.21
N GLY A 415 -45.91 -7.48 -1.31
CA GLY A 415 -46.52 -8.55 -0.53
C GLY A 415 -46.59 -8.24 0.97
N GLY A 416 -47.79 -8.20 1.56
CA GLY A 416 -47.96 -7.96 2.99
C GLY A 416 -47.68 -6.52 3.46
N VAL A 417 -47.53 -5.55 2.55
CA VAL A 417 -47.33 -4.14 2.92
C VAL A 417 -48.56 -3.59 3.65
N VAL A 418 -48.33 -2.79 4.70
CA VAL A 418 -49.40 -2.08 5.41
C VAL A 418 -49.26 -0.58 5.19
N PHE A 419 -50.28 0.02 4.60
CA PHE A 419 -50.44 1.47 4.49
C PHE A 419 -51.50 1.94 5.48
N ALA A 420 -51.07 2.48 6.62
CA ALA A 420 -51.98 2.99 7.64
C ALA A 420 -52.51 4.40 7.33
N GLY A 421 -51.68 5.24 6.70
CA GLY A 421 -52.06 6.57 6.22
C GLY A 421 -52.45 6.61 4.73
N THR A 422 -52.62 7.82 4.20
CA THR A 422 -52.97 8.03 2.78
C THR A 422 -51.84 7.59 1.86
N VAL A 423 -52.16 6.86 0.80
CA VAL A 423 -51.22 6.49 -0.26
C VAL A 423 -51.55 7.25 -1.52
N ASP A 424 -50.58 7.96 -2.07
CA ASP A 424 -50.72 8.68 -3.32
C ASP A 424 -49.89 8.01 -4.41
N LEU A 425 -50.56 7.41 -5.38
CA LEU A 425 -49.98 6.66 -6.49
C LEU A 425 -50.22 7.37 -7.84
N ARG A 426 -50.49 8.68 -7.83
CA ARG A 426 -50.74 9.43 -9.07
C ARG A 426 -49.51 9.39 -9.98
N THR A 427 -49.72 9.12 -11.26
CA THR A 427 -48.65 9.05 -12.27
C THR A 427 -47.52 8.07 -11.96
N VAL A 428 -47.74 7.06 -11.10
CA VAL A 428 -46.82 5.93 -10.93
C VAL A 428 -46.78 5.11 -12.21
N THR A 429 -45.59 4.65 -12.58
CA THR A 429 -45.38 3.75 -13.72
C THR A 429 -44.75 2.44 -13.24
N PHE A 430 -45.30 1.30 -13.65
CA PHE A 430 -44.74 -0.03 -13.43
C PHE A 430 -44.45 -0.66 -14.79
N ASN A 431 -43.18 -0.98 -15.08
CA ASN A 431 -42.78 -1.59 -16.35
C ASN A 431 -42.70 -3.13 -16.27
N GLY A 432 -42.50 -3.67 -15.06
CA GLY A 432 -42.42 -5.10 -14.78
C GLY A 432 -43.66 -5.66 -14.07
N GLU A 433 -43.53 -6.87 -13.53
CA GLU A 433 -44.57 -7.51 -12.73
C GLU A 433 -44.70 -6.85 -11.36
N VAL A 434 -45.93 -6.73 -10.86
CA VAL A 434 -46.23 -6.13 -9.56
C VAL A 434 -47.02 -7.11 -8.71
N ASP A 435 -46.54 -7.36 -7.50
CA ASP A 435 -47.23 -8.18 -6.51
C ASP A 435 -47.85 -7.32 -5.42
N PHE A 436 -49.17 -7.37 -5.27
CA PHE A 436 -49.91 -6.72 -4.18
C PHE A 436 -50.60 -7.73 -3.25
N GLN A 437 -50.13 -8.99 -3.20
CA GLN A 437 -50.71 -10.00 -2.32
C GLN A 437 -50.69 -9.54 -0.86
N ALA A 438 -51.80 -9.71 -0.16
CA ALA A 438 -51.94 -9.38 1.26
C ALA A 438 -51.60 -7.92 1.64
N VAL A 439 -51.65 -6.98 0.70
CA VAL A 439 -51.51 -5.55 1.00
C VAL A 439 -52.72 -5.06 1.80
N CYS A 440 -52.48 -4.31 2.88
CA CYS A 440 -53.50 -3.73 3.72
C CYS A 440 -53.51 -2.21 3.60
N PHE A 441 -54.58 -1.64 3.02
CA PHE A 441 -54.82 -0.20 3.01
C PHE A 441 -55.81 0.16 4.11
N ARG A 442 -55.38 0.94 5.10
CA ARG A 442 -56.27 1.49 6.15
C ARG A 442 -56.57 2.97 5.93
N GLY A 443 -55.74 3.68 5.19
CA GLY A 443 -55.96 5.06 4.76
C GLY A 443 -56.56 5.17 3.35
N GLU A 444 -56.71 6.41 2.88
CA GLU A 444 -57.20 6.69 1.52
C GLU A 444 -56.14 6.35 0.46
N VAL A 445 -56.59 5.92 -0.73
CA VAL A 445 -55.71 5.65 -1.88
C VAL A 445 -56.06 6.62 -3.00
N GLU A 446 -55.12 7.50 -3.35
CA GLU A 446 -55.24 8.47 -4.45
C GLU A 446 -54.59 7.91 -5.72
N ILE A 447 -55.38 7.72 -6.79
CA ILE A 447 -54.92 7.28 -8.11
C ILE A 447 -55.50 8.19 -9.19
N VAL A 448 -54.71 8.52 -10.21
CA VAL A 448 -55.20 9.18 -11.44
C VAL A 448 -55.07 8.18 -12.58
N ARG A 449 -56.20 7.83 -13.21
CA ARG A 449 -56.22 6.99 -14.41
C ARG A 449 -55.61 7.76 -15.58
N ASN A 450 -54.62 7.17 -16.24
CA ASN A 450 -54.17 7.68 -17.53
C ASN A 450 -55.29 7.42 -18.55
N SER A 451 -55.86 8.47 -19.15
CA SER A 451 -57.07 8.39 -19.98
C SER A 451 -56.89 7.68 -21.34
N ASN A 452 -55.71 7.09 -21.59
CA ASN A 452 -55.35 6.42 -22.84
C ASN A 452 -55.19 4.89 -22.72
N GLU A 453 -55.36 4.31 -21.53
CA GLU A 453 -55.31 2.85 -21.34
C GLU A 453 -56.72 2.29 -21.09
N THR A 454 -57.20 1.46 -22.02
CA THR A 454 -58.50 0.76 -21.96
C THR A 454 -58.43 -0.56 -21.19
N GLU A 455 -57.30 -0.89 -20.57
CA GLU A 455 -57.13 -2.10 -19.77
C GLU A 455 -57.83 -1.92 -18.40
N PRO A 456 -58.61 -2.93 -17.92
CA PRO A 456 -59.17 -2.88 -16.58
C PRO A 456 -58.05 -2.87 -15.53
N LEU A 457 -58.33 -2.27 -14.35
CA LEU A 457 -57.45 -2.40 -13.19
C LEU A 457 -57.09 -3.89 -13.02
N PRO A 458 -55.82 -4.27 -12.79
CA PRO A 458 -55.52 -5.62 -12.35
C PRO A 458 -56.40 -5.90 -11.12
N SER A 459 -56.98 -7.10 -11.05
CA SER A 459 -58.02 -7.52 -10.10
C SER A 459 -57.60 -7.53 -8.61
N VAL A 460 -56.56 -6.78 -8.25
CA VAL A 460 -55.83 -6.83 -6.99
C VAL A 460 -56.12 -5.64 -6.06
N PHE A 461 -56.89 -4.63 -6.50
CA PHE A 461 -57.46 -3.63 -5.58
C PHE A 461 -58.65 -4.22 -4.82
N THR A 462 -58.39 -5.18 -3.94
CA THR A 462 -59.37 -5.61 -2.94
C THR A 462 -59.27 -4.61 -1.78
N ILE A 463 -60.05 -3.54 -1.84
CA ILE A 463 -60.21 -2.60 -0.72
C ILE A 463 -61.10 -3.31 0.30
N ASP A 464 -60.50 -4.03 1.25
CA ASP A 464 -61.25 -4.49 2.43
C ASP A 464 -61.44 -3.27 3.34
N ARG A 465 -62.67 -2.76 3.41
CA ARG A 465 -63.04 -1.55 4.15
C ARG A 465 -63.30 -1.83 5.62
#